data_AF-A0A318AYZ0-F1
#
_entry.id   AF-A0A318AYZ0-F1
#
_cell.length_a   1.000
_cell.length_b   1.000
_cell.length_c   1.000
_cell.angle_alpha   90.00
_cell.angle_beta   90.00
_cell.angle_gamma   90.00
#
_symmetry.space_group_name_H-M   'P 1'
#
loop_
_entity.id
_entity.type
_entity.pdbx_description
1 polymer ?
#
loop_
_entity_poly.entity_id
_entity_poly.type
_entity_poly.pdbx_seq_one_letter_code
_entity_poly.pdbx_strand_id
1 'polypeptide(L)'
;MVAGAAVVALAVGGLASARQEREAPGVSLAQDVVAAASAFETYTRGAGAISPATFTDGDGVASALKAGAAYKAEQFEAGMIAYGAIAALQEPTFLEGVRRAARETSREALVERLLASPESVVEIEGVGLAAARAQIALKGRGAPLALAGRSV
;
A
#
# COMPACT_ATOMS: atom_id res chain seq x y z
N MET A 1 57.09 20.64 29.01
CA MET A 1 55.88 21.41 29.39
C MET A 1 55.09 21.69 28.13
N VAL A 2 53.85 21.16 28.06
CA VAL A 2 52.63 21.69 27.37
C VAL A 2 52.73 21.91 25.84
N ALA A 3 51.83 21.54 24.93
CA ALA A 3 50.56 20.80 24.80
C ALA A 3 50.39 20.61 23.26
N GLY A 4 49.80 19.54 22.71
CA GLY A 4 48.36 19.26 22.72
C GLY A 4 47.70 19.78 21.44
N ALA A 5 47.32 18.88 20.52
CA ALA A 5 46.26 19.10 19.54
C ALA A 5 45.76 17.73 19.07
N ALA A 6 44.75 17.22 19.77
CA ALA A 6 44.01 16.03 19.40
C ALA A 6 43.09 16.36 18.20
N VAL A 7 43.29 15.68 17.08
CA VAL A 7 42.33 15.66 15.98
C VAL A 7 41.20 14.72 16.37
N VAL A 8 40.13 15.29 16.93
CA VAL A 8 38.85 14.58 17.09
C VAL A 8 38.11 14.66 15.77
N ALA A 9 38.29 13.64 14.93
CA ALA A 9 37.40 13.41 13.80
C ALA A 9 36.05 12.95 14.36
N LEU A 10 35.04 13.83 14.29
CA LEU A 10 33.65 13.53 14.63
C LEU A 10 33.12 12.46 13.68
N ALA A 11 33.17 11.20 14.13
CA ALA A 11 32.45 10.10 13.52
C ALA A 11 30.97 10.17 13.94
N VAL A 12 30.20 11.05 13.31
CA VAL A 12 28.73 11.06 13.44
C VAL A 12 28.15 11.10 12.02
N GLY A 13 28.00 9.92 11.42
CA GLY A 13 27.41 9.80 10.08
C GLY A 13 27.25 8.37 9.55
N GLY A 14 28.02 7.40 10.07
CA GLY A 14 28.06 6.05 9.50
C GLY A 14 26.90 5.10 9.86
N LEU A 15 26.11 5.38 10.91
CA LEU A 15 25.11 4.40 11.40
C LEU A 15 23.73 4.50 10.74
N ALA A 16 23.40 5.60 10.05
CA ALA A 16 22.12 5.73 9.36
C ALA A 16 22.14 5.07 7.96
N SER A 17 23.20 5.28 7.18
CA SER A 17 23.34 4.72 5.82
C SER A 17 23.54 3.19 5.82
N ALA A 18 24.20 2.63 6.84
CA ALA A 18 24.41 1.18 6.95
C ALA A 18 23.13 0.37 7.25
N ARG A 19 22.06 1.01 7.74
CA ARG A 19 20.75 0.36 7.91
C ARG A 19 20.00 0.27 6.59
N GLN A 20 20.14 1.30 5.75
CA GLN A 20 19.43 1.43 4.47
C GLN A 20 19.93 0.43 3.42
N GLU A 21 21.17 -0.07 3.53
CA GLU A 21 21.74 -1.08 2.63
C GLU A 21 21.44 -2.55 3.03
N ARG A 22 20.88 -2.80 4.23
CA ARG A 22 20.59 -4.18 4.71
C ARG A 22 19.11 -4.55 4.68
N GLU A 23 18.29 -3.78 3.98
CA GLU A 23 16.92 -4.21 3.74
C GLU A 23 16.93 -5.09 2.48
N ALA A 24 16.71 -6.39 2.67
CA ALA A 24 16.62 -7.30 1.52
C ALA A 24 15.55 -6.75 0.55
N PRO A 25 15.81 -6.69 -0.77
CA PRO A 25 14.92 -6.02 -1.73
C PRO A 25 13.43 -6.42 -1.62
N GLY A 26 13.14 -7.67 -1.23
CA GLY A 26 11.77 -8.15 -1.02
C GLY A 26 11.06 -7.58 0.22
N VAL A 27 11.80 -7.20 1.26
CA VAL A 27 11.25 -6.58 2.48
C VAL A 27 10.85 -5.14 2.20
N SER A 28 11.70 -4.37 1.51
CA SER A 28 11.40 -2.99 1.11
C SER A 28 10.16 -2.95 0.21
N LEU A 29 10.07 -3.81 -0.80
CA LEU A 29 8.90 -3.89 -1.67
C LEU A 29 7.61 -4.22 -0.88
N ALA A 30 7.68 -5.12 0.11
CA ALA A 30 6.53 -5.43 0.95
C ALA A 30 6.10 -4.23 1.80
N GLN A 31 7.04 -3.44 2.32
CA GLN A 31 6.74 -2.21 3.07
C GLN A 31 6.09 -1.15 2.19
N ASP A 32 6.56 -0.97 0.95
CA ASP A 32 6.00 0.00 0.01
C ASP A 32 4.55 -0.34 -0.35
N VAL A 33 4.25 -1.63 -0.56
CA VAL A 33 2.89 -2.13 -0.81
C VAL A 33 1.97 -1.86 0.39
N VAL A 34 2.44 -2.15 1.60
CA VAL A 34 1.67 -1.88 2.83
C VAL A 34 1.46 -0.37 3.04
N ALA A 35 2.48 0.45 2.76
CA ALA A 35 2.39 1.90 2.86
C ALA A 35 1.38 2.47 1.85
N ALA A 36 1.40 2.00 0.60
CA ALA A 36 0.44 2.40 -0.42
C ALA A 36 -1.01 2.03 -0.03
N ALA A 37 -1.23 0.79 0.43
CA ALA A 37 -2.55 0.34 0.91
C ALA A 37 -3.04 1.19 2.10
N SER A 38 -2.14 1.50 3.04
CA SER A 38 -2.43 2.33 4.21
C SER A 38 -2.78 3.77 3.83
N ALA A 39 -2.15 4.33 2.81
CA ALA A 39 -2.46 5.66 2.29
C ALA A 39 -3.88 5.69 1.69
N PHE A 40 -4.23 4.69 0.86
CA PHE A 40 -5.59 4.53 0.33
C PHE A 40 -6.62 4.40 1.44
N GLU A 41 -6.37 3.54 2.43
CA GLU A 41 -7.24 3.40 3.59
C GLU A 41 -7.40 4.70 4.37
N THR A 42 -6.31 5.44 4.59
CA THR A 42 -6.38 6.68 5.39
C THR A 42 -7.23 7.73 4.67
N TYR A 43 -6.98 7.93 3.37
CA TYR A 43 -7.75 8.86 2.56
C TYR A 43 -9.24 8.48 2.52
N THR A 44 -9.56 7.23 2.16
CA THR A 44 -10.97 6.78 2.08
C THR A 44 -11.67 6.77 3.43
N ARG A 45 -10.95 6.83 4.56
CA ARG A 45 -11.52 6.91 5.92
C ARG A 45 -11.90 8.35 6.21
N GLY A 46 -10.95 9.26 5.97
CA GLY A 46 -11.16 10.69 6.16
C GLY A 46 -12.25 11.24 5.24
N ALA A 47 -12.13 10.97 3.94
CA ALA A 47 -13.10 11.44 2.94
C ALA A 47 -14.49 10.80 3.14
N GLY A 48 -14.55 9.51 3.50
CA GLY A 48 -15.81 8.82 3.79
C GLY A 48 -16.50 9.24 5.10
N ALA A 49 -15.82 10.01 5.96
CA ALA A 49 -16.39 10.56 7.19
C ALA A 49 -17.01 11.95 7.00
N ILE A 50 -16.84 12.57 5.82
CA ILE A 50 -17.47 13.84 5.48
C ILE A 50 -18.99 13.61 5.39
N SER A 51 -19.76 14.45 6.09
CA SER A 51 -21.22 14.38 6.10
C SER A 51 -21.83 15.77 6.18
N PRO A 52 -23.12 15.95 5.86
CA PRO A 52 -23.81 17.24 6.02
C PRO A 52 -23.72 17.81 7.45
N ALA A 53 -23.68 16.93 8.46
CA ALA A 53 -23.52 17.32 9.86
C ALA A 53 -22.15 17.96 10.15
N THR A 54 -21.17 17.83 9.26
CA THR A 54 -19.85 18.46 9.37
C THR A 54 -19.87 19.93 8.90
N PHE A 55 -20.91 20.40 8.21
CA PHE A 55 -20.97 21.75 7.64
C PHE A 55 -21.70 22.78 8.52
N THR A 56 -21.62 22.64 9.84
CA THR A 56 -22.32 23.53 10.80
C THR A 56 -21.62 24.86 11.04
N ASP A 57 -20.31 24.92 10.80
CA ASP A 57 -19.47 26.09 11.03
C ASP A 57 -18.23 26.09 10.11
N GLY A 58 -17.42 27.15 10.20
CA GLY A 58 -16.21 27.31 9.39
C GLY A 58 -15.13 26.26 9.66
N ASP A 59 -15.02 25.77 10.90
CA ASP A 59 -14.03 24.76 11.27
C ASP A 59 -14.38 23.41 10.65
N GLY A 60 -15.66 23.06 10.65
CA GLY A 60 -16.19 21.88 9.99
C GLY A 60 -15.96 21.91 8.47
N VAL A 61 -16.22 23.04 7.82
CA VAL A 61 -15.92 23.23 6.39
C VAL A 61 -14.42 23.12 6.11
N ALA A 62 -13.56 23.76 6.91
CA ALA A 62 -12.11 23.70 6.73
C ALA A 62 -11.57 22.27 6.91
N SER A 63 -12.10 21.53 7.87
CA SER A 63 -11.77 20.11 8.12
C SER A 63 -12.17 19.23 6.94
N ALA A 64 -13.39 19.38 6.43
CA ALA A 64 -13.87 18.64 5.27
C ALA A 64 -13.06 18.96 4.00
N LEU A 65 -12.72 20.23 3.77
CA LEU A 65 -11.88 20.65 2.66
C LEU A 65 -10.48 20.01 2.75
N LYS A 66 -9.87 20.02 3.94
CA LYS A 66 -8.57 19.39 4.17
C LYS A 66 -8.60 17.88 3.89
N ALA A 67 -9.66 17.19 4.31
CA ALA A 67 -9.83 15.76 4.08
C ALA A 67 -10.02 15.43 2.59
N GLY A 68 -10.84 16.21 1.86
CA GLY A 68 -11.06 16.02 0.43
C GLY A 68 -9.84 16.40 -0.43
N ALA A 69 -9.17 17.51 -0.12
CA ALA A 69 -8.00 18.00 -0.86
C ALA A 69 -6.74 17.14 -0.69
N ALA A 70 -6.73 16.22 0.29
CA ALA A 70 -5.64 15.25 0.45
C ALA A 70 -5.57 14.21 -0.68
N TYR A 71 -6.55 14.19 -1.60
CA TYR A 71 -6.58 13.29 -2.75
C TYR A 71 -5.40 13.50 -3.69
N LYS A 72 -4.77 12.40 -4.11
CA LYS A 72 -3.75 12.34 -5.16
C LYS A 72 -4.04 11.14 -6.05
N ALA A 73 -4.32 11.37 -7.32
CA ALA A 73 -4.82 10.33 -8.24
C ALA A 73 -3.88 9.12 -8.34
N GLU A 74 -2.60 9.36 -8.62
CA GLU A 74 -1.59 8.29 -8.76
C GLU A 74 -1.41 7.48 -7.47
N GLN A 75 -1.32 8.16 -6.32
CA GLN A 75 -1.19 7.50 -5.02
C GLN A 75 -2.46 6.73 -4.64
N PHE A 76 -3.62 7.25 -5.01
CA PHE A 76 -4.90 6.60 -4.75
C PHE A 76 -5.04 5.32 -5.57
N GLU A 77 -4.72 5.35 -6.86
CA GLU A 77 -4.76 4.17 -7.72
C GLU A 77 -3.77 3.10 -7.25
N ALA A 78 -2.51 3.48 -7.02
CA ALA A 78 -1.49 2.56 -6.51
C ALA A 78 -1.90 1.95 -5.16
N GLY A 79 -2.45 2.76 -4.25
CA GLY A 79 -2.92 2.29 -2.96
C GLY A 79 -4.16 1.40 -3.05
N MET A 80 -5.07 1.66 -4.00
CA MET A 80 -6.24 0.82 -4.27
C MET A 80 -5.81 -0.56 -4.79
N ILE A 81 -4.88 -0.61 -5.74
CA ILE A 81 -4.31 -1.85 -6.26
C ILE A 81 -3.61 -2.62 -5.13
N ALA A 82 -2.76 -1.96 -4.35
CA ALA A 82 -2.07 -2.56 -3.22
C ALA A 82 -3.03 -3.13 -2.16
N TYR A 83 -4.09 -2.39 -1.82
CA TYR A 83 -5.12 -2.83 -0.88
C TYR A 83 -5.86 -4.09 -1.38
N GLY A 84 -6.25 -4.10 -2.67
CA GLY A 84 -6.85 -5.26 -3.31
C GLY A 84 -5.91 -6.46 -3.37
N ALA A 85 -4.62 -6.24 -3.67
CA ALA A 85 -3.61 -7.29 -3.73
C ALA A 85 -3.35 -7.94 -2.36
N ILE A 86 -3.25 -7.14 -1.29
CA ILE A 86 -3.15 -7.66 0.08
C ILE A 86 -4.38 -8.51 0.42
N ALA A 87 -5.58 -8.06 0.07
CA ALA A 87 -6.80 -8.83 0.29
C ALA A 87 -6.82 -10.14 -0.53
N ALA A 88 -6.38 -10.12 -1.79
CA ALA A 88 -6.26 -11.31 -2.63
C ALA A 88 -5.29 -12.34 -2.04
N LEU A 89 -4.12 -11.90 -1.56
CA LEU A 89 -3.08 -12.76 -0.97
C LEU A 89 -3.48 -13.41 0.36
N GLN A 90 -4.58 -12.96 0.98
CA GLN A 90 -5.16 -13.62 2.15
C GLN A 90 -6.04 -14.84 1.78
N GLU A 91 -6.31 -15.08 0.50
CA GLU A 91 -7.03 -16.27 0.06
C GLU A 91 -6.05 -17.47 0.04
N PRO A 92 -6.28 -18.51 0.87
CA PRO A 92 -5.31 -19.58 1.06
C PRO A 92 -5.06 -20.40 -0.19
N THR A 93 -6.08 -20.70 -1.00
CA THR A 93 -5.93 -21.50 -2.21
C THR A 93 -5.04 -20.77 -3.22
N PHE A 94 -5.24 -19.46 -3.39
CA PHE A 94 -4.44 -18.61 -4.25
C PHE A 94 -3.01 -18.47 -3.75
N LEU A 95 -2.81 -18.27 -2.44
CA LEU A 95 -1.47 -18.20 -1.87
C LEU A 95 -0.68 -19.49 -2.11
N GLU A 96 -1.32 -20.65 -1.93
CA GLU A 96 -0.71 -21.95 -2.23
C GLU A 96 -0.50 -22.17 -3.73
N GLY A 97 -1.43 -21.71 -4.57
CA GLY A 97 -1.30 -21.71 -6.03
C GLY A 97 -0.08 -20.92 -6.51
N VAL A 98 0.10 -19.69 -6.01
CA VAL A 98 1.28 -18.84 -6.31
C VAL A 98 2.56 -19.53 -5.86
N ARG A 99 2.57 -20.11 -4.65
CA ARG A 99 3.73 -20.85 -4.12
C ARG A 99 4.05 -22.08 -4.96
N ARG A 100 3.05 -22.80 -5.45
CA ARG A 100 3.23 -23.96 -6.34
C ARG A 100 3.80 -23.53 -7.69
N ALA A 101 3.21 -22.52 -8.33
CA ALA A 101 3.68 -21.98 -9.59
C ALA A 101 5.15 -21.53 -9.50
N ALA A 102 5.54 -20.89 -8.40
CA ALA A 102 6.92 -20.47 -8.16
C ALA A 102 7.90 -21.65 -8.00
N ARG A 103 7.44 -22.79 -7.45
CA ARG A 103 8.26 -24.01 -7.34
C ARG A 103 8.42 -24.72 -8.68
N GLU A 104 7.41 -24.69 -9.54
CA GLU A 104 7.40 -25.40 -10.83
C GLU A 104 8.28 -24.71 -11.89
N THR A 105 8.34 -23.37 -11.91
CA THR A 105 9.08 -22.62 -12.94
C THR A 105 10.30 -21.84 -12.43
N SER A 106 10.46 -21.66 -11.10
CA SER A 106 11.24 -20.60 -10.42
C SER A 106 10.43 -19.31 -10.15
N ARG A 107 10.84 -18.58 -9.11
CA ARG A 107 10.20 -17.31 -8.72
C ARG A 107 10.42 -16.25 -9.78
N GLU A 108 11.62 -16.19 -10.34
CA GLU A 108 12.04 -15.19 -11.32
C GLU A 108 11.25 -15.35 -12.61
N ALA A 109 11.12 -16.58 -13.13
CA ALA A 109 10.34 -16.86 -14.32
C ALA A 109 8.84 -16.63 -14.12
N LEU A 110 8.31 -16.91 -12.91
CA LEU A 110 6.92 -16.58 -12.59
C LEU A 110 6.69 -15.06 -12.60
N VAL A 111 7.60 -14.29 -11.99
CA VAL A 111 7.53 -12.83 -11.97
C VAL A 111 7.64 -12.25 -13.38
N GLU A 112 8.61 -12.71 -14.18
CA GLU A 112 8.79 -12.28 -15.56
C GLU A 112 7.53 -12.55 -16.40
N ARG A 113 6.94 -13.74 -16.27
CA ARG A 113 5.69 -14.08 -16.94
C ARG A 113 4.54 -13.15 -16.53
N LEU A 114 4.37 -12.88 -15.24
CA LEU A 114 3.30 -12.00 -14.75
C LEU A 114 3.50 -10.54 -15.15
N LEU A 115 4.74 -10.09 -15.31
CA LEU A 115 5.06 -8.73 -15.79
C LEU A 115 4.84 -8.60 -17.29
N ALA A 116 5.18 -9.62 -18.07
CA ALA A 116 4.98 -9.64 -19.52
C ALA A 116 3.51 -9.86 -19.91
N SER A 117 2.81 -10.70 -19.16
CA SER A 117 1.42 -11.13 -19.40
C SER A 117 0.66 -11.21 -18.08
N PRO A 118 0.14 -10.09 -17.56
CA PRO A 118 -0.60 -10.05 -16.30
C PRO A 118 -1.82 -11.00 -16.27
N GLU A 119 -2.45 -11.22 -17.42
CA GLU A 119 -3.58 -12.14 -17.57
C GLU A 119 -3.23 -13.60 -17.28
N SER A 120 -1.95 -13.98 -17.36
CA SER A 120 -1.48 -15.34 -17.03
C SER A 120 -1.76 -15.74 -15.57
N VAL A 121 -2.09 -14.78 -14.70
CA VAL A 121 -2.55 -15.04 -13.33
C VAL A 121 -3.79 -15.96 -13.29
N VAL A 122 -4.60 -16.02 -14.35
CA VAL A 122 -5.77 -16.90 -14.45
C VAL A 122 -5.40 -18.40 -14.41
N GLU A 123 -4.15 -18.73 -14.73
CA GLU A 123 -3.61 -20.08 -14.66
C GLU A 123 -3.28 -20.50 -13.22
N ILE A 124 -3.23 -19.55 -12.29
CA ILE A 124 -2.95 -19.81 -10.88
C ILE A 124 -4.23 -20.28 -10.19
N GLU A 125 -4.16 -21.46 -9.57
CA GLU A 125 -5.25 -21.99 -8.76
C GLU A 125 -5.70 -20.98 -7.70
N GLY A 126 -7.01 -20.84 -7.47
CA GLY A 126 -7.57 -19.92 -6.47
C GLY A 126 -7.74 -18.47 -6.95
N VAL A 127 -7.26 -18.10 -8.14
CA VAL A 127 -7.35 -16.74 -8.69
C VAL A 127 -8.77 -16.15 -8.66
N GLY A 128 -9.80 -16.95 -8.94
CA GLY A 128 -11.20 -16.50 -8.88
C GLY A 128 -11.66 -16.14 -7.46
N LEU A 129 -11.24 -16.91 -6.45
CA LEU A 129 -11.55 -16.64 -5.04
C LEU A 129 -10.77 -15.42 -4.55
N ALA A 130 -9.51 -15.30 -4.94
CA ALA A 130 -8.69 -14.14 -4.63
C ALA A 130 -9.25 -12.86 -5.25
N ALA A 131 -9.71 -12.91 -6.51
CA ALA A 131 -10.38 -11.81 -7.17
C ALA A 131 -11.68 -11.42 -6.45
N ALA A 132 -12.51 -12.39 -6.05
CA ALA A 132 -13.71 -12.13 -5.26
C ALA A 132 -13.37 -11.45 -3.93
N ARG A 133 -12.32 -11.91 -3.24
CA ARG A 133 -11.86 -11.35 -1.97
C ARG A 133 -11.36 -9.91 -2.13
N ALA A 134 -10.57 -9.62 -3.17
CA ALA A 134 -10.15 -8.27 -3.51
C ALA A 134 -11.34 -7.35 -3.81
N GLN A 135 -12.31 -7.83 -4.60
CA GLN A 135 -13.53 -7.08 -4.91
C GLN A 135 -14.36 -6.78 -3.65
N ILE A 136 -14.51 -7.75 -2.74
CA ILE A 136 -15.22 -7.56 -1.47
C ILE A 136 -14.51 -6.50 -0.62
N ALA A 137 -13.19 -6.59 -0.48
CA ALA A 137 -12.41 -5.63 0.29
C ALA A 137 -12.56 -4.21 -0.29
N LEU A 138 -12.39 -4.06 -1.61
CA LEU A 138 -12.53 -2.77 -2.29
C LEU A 138 -13.94 -2.19 -2.17
N LYS A 139 -14.97 -3.00 -2.36
CA LYS A 139 -16.37 -2.58 -2.20
C LYS A 139 -16.66 -2.13 -0.77
N GLY A 140 -16.24 -2.92 0.23
CA GLY A 140 -16.40 -2.59 1.64
C GLY A 140 -15.71 -1.28 1.99
N ARG A 141 -14.51 -1.04 1.41
CA ARG A 141 -13.75 0.16 1.67
C ARG A 141 -14.28 1.40 0.96
N GLY A 142 -14.79 1.25 -0.26
CA GLY A 142 -15.34 2.35 -1.07
C GLY A 142 -16.78 2.73 -0.71
N ALA A 143 -17.55 1.86 -0.06
CA ALA A 143 -18.96 2.12 0.25
C ALA A 143 -19.20 3.40 1.08
N PRO A 144 -18.43 3.70 2.15
CA PRO A 144 -18.60 4.96 2.88
C PRO A 144 -18.35 6.20 2.02
N LEU A 145 -17.36 6.15 1.12
CA LEU A 145 -17.05 7.26 0.21
C LEU A 145 -18.22 7.55 -0.74
N ALA A 146 -18.83 6.49 -1.28
CA ALA A 146 -19.99 6.63 -2.15
C ALA A 146 -21.24 7.12 -1.40
N LEU A 147 -21.42 6.73 -0.14
CA LEU A 147 -22.49 7.23 0.72
C LEU A 147 -22.30 8.71 1.06
N ALA A 148 -21.10 9.08 1.50
CA ALA A 148 -20.73 10.47 1.78
C ALA A 148 -20.98 11.36 0.57
N GLY A 149 -20.50 10.95 -0.62
CA GLY A 149 -20.69 11.69 -1.87
C GLY A 149 -22.15 11.84 -2.30
N ARG A 150 -23.05 10.93 -1.93
CA ARG A 150 -24.50 11.07 -2.19
C ARG A 150 -25.23 11.94 -1.17
N SER A 151 -24.62 12.18 -0.01
CA SER A 151 -25.25 12.91 1.09
C SER A 151 -25.02 14.42 1.05
N VAL A 152 -24.05 14.86 0.24
CA VAL A 152 -23.64 16.28 0.11
C VAL A 152 -24.23 16.95 -1.12
#